data_AF-A0A7Y0B7H0-F1
#
_entry.id   AF-A0A7Y0B7H0-F1
#
_cell.length_a   1.000
_cell.length_b   1.000
_cell.length_c   1.000
_cell.angle_alpha   90.00
_cell.angle_beta   90.00
_cell.angle_gamma   90.00
#
_symmetry.space_group_name_H-M   'P 1'
#
loop_
_entity.id
_entity.type
_entity.pdbx_description
1 polymer ?
#
loop_
_entity_poly.entity_id
_entity_poly.type
_entity_poly.pdbx_seq_one_letter_code
_entity_poly.pdbx_strand_id
1 'polypeptide(L)'
;MGKGSHGAAPNAIGYQHQTWWALVELLQSGAGRPDAALSLELYDDVAWERDGSATELLQVKHHIGQHRTLTDSATDIWRTLKVWMDEASPADADGPALALVTTADHR
;
A
#
# COMPACT_ATOMS: atom_id res chain seq x y z
N MET A 1 33.44 -18.56 5.63
CA MET A 1 32.97 -17.96 4.36
C MET A 1 31.55 -17.43 4.60
N GLY A 2 31.40 -16.19 5.06
CA GLY A 2 30.08 -15.61 5.34
C GLY A 2 29.46 -15.07 4.06
N LYS A 3 28.40 -15.70 3.54
CA LYS A 3 27.58 -15.13 2.48
C LYS A 3 26.54 -14.23 3.13
N GLY A 4 26.79 -12.93 3.16
CA GLY A 4 25.76 -11.93 3.39
C GLY A 4 24.77 -11.99 2.22
N SER A 5 23.67 -12.72 2.38
CA SER A 5 22.60 -12.80 1.38
C SER A 5 21.52 -11.77 1.67
N HIS A 6 21.90 -10.49 1.72
CA HIS A 6 20.94 -9.38 1.71
C HIS A 6 20.86 -8.86 0.28
N GLY A 7 20.02 -9.50 -0.54
CA GLY A 7 19.75 -9.04 -1.90
C GLY A 7 18.74 -7.90 -1.88
N ALA A 8 19.02 -6.79 -2.55
CA ALA A 8 18.08 -5.68 -2.73
C ALA A 8 16.97 -5.98 -3.77
N ALA A 9 17.09 -7.10 -4.50
CA ALA A 9 16.19 -7.46 -5.59
C ALA A 9 14.71 -7.60 -5.17
N PRO A 10 14.35 -8.26 -4.04
CA PRO A 10 12.95 -8.33 -3.62
C PRO A 10 12.35 -6.96 -3.29
N ASN A 11 13.12 -6.10 -2.62
CA ASN A 11 12.68 -4.74 -2.28
C ASN A 11 12.49 -3.88 -3.54
N ALA A 12 13.41 -4.00 -4.51
CA ALA A 12 13.30 -3.29 -5.79
C ALA A 12 12.05 -3.70 -6.59
N ILE A 13 11.69 -4.99 -6.56
CA ILE A 13 10.47 -5.49 -7.21
C ILE A 13 9.22 -4.96 -6.51
N GLY A 14 9.23 -4.91 -5.17
CA GLY A 14 8.14 -4.31 -4.38
C GLY A 14 7.92 -2.85 -4.78
N TYR A 15 8.99 -2.06 -4.76
CA TYR A 15 8.93 -0.64 -5.13
C TYR A 15 8.47 -0.41 -6.59
N GLN A 16 8.93 -1.25 -7.51
CA GLN A 16 8.48 -1.20 -8.90
C GLN A 16 6.97 -1.44 -9.02
N HIS A 17 6.43 -2.37 -8.25
CA HIS A 17 5.01 -2.68 -8.24
C HIS A 17 4.17 -1.52 -7.66
N GLN A 18 4.63 -0.89 -6.57
CA GLN A 18 3.99 0.31 -6.02
C GLN A 18 3.94 1.44 -7.07
N THR A 19 5.05 1.66 -7.78
CA THR A 19 5.12 2.67 -8.86
C THR A 19 4.12 2.39 -9.98
N TRP A 20 3.99 1.12 -10.39
CA TRP A 20 3.00 0.72 -11.39
C TRP A 20 1.57 0.90 -10.89
N TRP A 21 1.30 0.57 -9.64
CA TRP A 21 -0.01 0.77 -9.06
C TRP A 21 -0.40 2.25 -9.00
N ALA A 22 0.52 3.14 -8.61
CA ALA A 22 0.28 4.58 -8.63
C ALA A 22 -0.07 5.12 -10.03
N LEU A 23 0.57 4.59 -11.08
CA LEU A 23 0.20 4.94 -12.46
C LEU A 23 -1.22 4.48 -12.82
N VAL A 24 -1.59 3.28 -12.38
CA VAL A 24 -2.93 2.72 -12.57
C VAL A 24 -3.99 3.56 -11.84
N GLU A 25 -3.71 4.02 -10.61
CA GLU A 25 -4.55 4.94 -9.85
C GLU A 25 -4.76 6.28 -10.60
N LEU A 26 -3.67 6.89 -11.09
CA LEU A 26 -3.75 8.14 -11.86
C LEU A 26 -4.60 8.00 -13.12
N LEU A 27 -4.44 6.90 -13.85
CA LEU A 27 -5.17 6.66 -15.10
C LEU A 27 -6.66 6.38 -14.87
N GLN A 28 -7.01 5.66 -13.80
CA GLN A 28 -8.41 5.30 -13.53
C GLN A 28 -9.19 6.41 -12.83
N SER A 29 -8.55 7.09 -11.86
CA SER A 29 -9.25 7.98 -10.92
C SER A 29 -8.77 9.43 -11.00
N GLY A 30 -7.56 9.67 -11.53
CA GLY A 30 -6.93 11.00 -11.51
C GLY A 30 -7.71 12.07 -12.28
N ALA A 31 -8.38 11.72 -13.38
CA ALA A 31 -9.20 12.67 -14.13
C ALA A 31 -10.37 13.26 -13.31
N GLY A 32 -10.86 12.53 -12.30
CA GLY A 32 -11.89 13.00 -11.36
C GLY A 32 -11.33 13.73 -10.14
N ARG A 33 -10.00 13.79 -10.00
CA ARG A 33 -9.28 14.38 -8.85
C ARG A 33 -8.19 15.36 -9.33
N PRO A 34 -8.54 16.43 -10.08
CA PRO A 34 -7.57 17.25 -10.82
C PRO A 34 -6.54 18.00 -9.95
N ASP A 35 -6.89 18.29 -8.70
CA ASP A 35 -6.01 18.97 -7.73
C ASP A 35 -5.37 18.00 -6.72
N ALA A 36 -5.59 16.69 -6.88
CA ALA A 36 -5.00 15.68 -6.02
C ALA A 36 -3.64 15.24 -6.56
N ALA A 37 -2.76 14.86 -5.65
CA ALA A 37 -1.46 14.27 -5.95
C ALA A 37 -1.39 12.84 -5.43
N LEU A 38 -0.46 12.06 -5.98
CA LEU A 38 -0.02 10.80 -5.38
C LEU A 38 1.38 10.96 -4.79
N SER A 39 1.58 10.45 -3.58
CA SER A 39 2.91 10.14 -3.05
C SER A 39 3.18 8.64 -3.06
N LEU A 40 4.47 8.33 -3.06
CA LEU A 40 5.01 7.00 -2.84
C LEU A 40 5.82 7.04 -1.55
N GLU A 41 5.63 6.05 -0.67
CA GLU A 41 6.43 5.85 0.56
C GLU A 41 6.40 7.01 1.57
N LEU A 42 5.47 7.96 1.44
CA LEU A 42 5.35 9.11 2.36
C LEU A 42 4.40 8.81 3.52
N TYR A 43 3.17 8.36 3.19
CA TYR A 43 2.14 8.03 4.18
C TYR A 43 1.82 6.53 4.23
N ASP A 44 1.91 5.85 3.09
CA ASP A 44 1.87 4.40 2.92
C ASP A 44 2.61 4.09 1.61
N ASP A 45 2.53 2.87 1.09
CA ASP A 45 3.13 2.48 -0.20
C ASP A 45 2.75 3.46 -1.33
N VAL A 46 1.46 3.81 -1.42
CA VAL A 46 0.90 4.83 -2.31
C VAL A 46 -0.16 5.61 -1.53
N ALA A 47 -0.24 6.93 -1.69
CA ALA A 47 -1.29 7.72 -1.04
C ALA A 47 -1.83 8.82 -1.94
N TRP A 48 -3.16 9.01 -1.95
CA TRP A 48 -3.78 10.21 -2.52
C TRP A 48 -3.73 11.35 -1.52
N GLU A 49 -3.34 12.51 -2.00
CA GLU A 49 -3.20 13.71 -1.20
C GLU A 49 -3.96 14.87 -1.81
N ARG A 50 -4.42 15.76 -0.93
CA ARG A 50 -4.97 17.05 -1.31
C ARG A 50 -4.54 18.07 -0.27
N ASP A 51 -4.07 19.23 -0.72
CA ASP A 51 -3.68 20.34 0.15
C ASP A 51 -2.67 19.93 1.26
N GLY A 52 -1.76 19.01 0.93
CA GLY A 52 -0.72 18.51 1.83
C GLY A 52 -1.19 17.54 2.91
N SER A 53 -2.41 17.00 2.78
CA SER A 53 -2.96 15.97 3.67
C SER A 53 -3.36 14.73 2.89
N ALA A 54 -3.04 13.56 3.44
CA ALA A 54 -3.47 12.29 2.88
C ALA A 54 -4.99 12.12 3.02
N THR A 55 -5.63 11.72 1.92
CA THR A 55 -7.07 11.45 1.83
C THR A 55 -7.35 9.96 1.69
N GLU A 56 -6.40 9.20 1.15
CA GLU A 56 -6.49 7.75 0.96
C GLU A 56 -5.08 7.15 1.03
N LEU A 57 -4.91 6.12 1.86
CA LEU A 57 -3.68 5.36 2.02
C LEU A 57 -3.87 3.98 1.38
N LEU A 58 -3.01 3.63 0.43
CA LEU A 58 -3.05 2.37 -0.28
C LEU A 58 -1.82 1.55 0.09
N GLN A 59 -2.02 0.48 0.86
CA GLN A 59 -1.00 -0.53 1.09
C GLN A 59 -1.07 -1.58 -0.02
N VAL A 60 0.01 -1.74 -0.77
CA VAL A 60 0.12 -2.63 -1.93
C VAL A 60 0.87 -3.90 -1.57
N LYS A 61 0.20 -5.06 -1.68
CA LYS A 61 0.77 -6.39 -1.47
C LYS A 61 0.87 -7.13 -2.80
N HIS A 62 2.10 -7.30 -3.30
CA HIS A 62 2.37 -8.11 -4.48
C HIS A 62 2.88 -9.50 -4.07
N HIS A 63 2.05 -10.53 -4.20
CA HIS A 63 2.44 -11.91 -3.92
C HIS A 63 2.90 -12.60 -5.22
N ILE A 64 4.22 -12.70 -5.44
CA ILE A 64 4.78 -13.41 -6.60
C ILE A 64 5.02 -14.89 -6.24
N GLY A 65 4.50 -15.81 -7.05
CA GLY A 65 4.90 -17.22 -7.06
C GLY A 65 4.20 -18.14 -6.05
N GLN A 66 3.35 -17.61 -5.17
CA GLN A 66 2.40 -18.39 -4.39
C GLN A 66 1.03 -17.72 -4.53
N HIS A 67 0.05 -18.41 -5.11
CA HIS A 67 -1.35 -18.03 -4.96
C HIS A 67 -1.66 -18.12 -3.46
N ARG A 68 -1.54 -16.99 -2.76
CA ARG A 68 -1.98 -16.87 -1.39
C ARG A 68 -3.47 -16.60 -1.41
N THR A 69 -4.21 -17.43 -0.70
CA THR A 69 -5.57 -17.09 -0.30
C THR A 69 -5.47 -16.07 0.82
N LEU A 70 -6.24 -14.99 0.73
CA LEU A 70 -6.40 -14.05 1.83
C LEU A 70 -7.20 -14.75 2.93
N THR A 71 -6.53 -15.22 3.97
CA THR A 71 -7.16 -15.84 5.13
C THR A 71 -7.23 -14.86 6.30
N ASP A 72 -8.11 -15.13 7.25
CA ASP A 72 -8.20 -14.45 8.55
C ASP A 72 -6.95 -14.60 9.43
N SER A 73 -5.94 -15.35 8.98
CA SER A 73 -4.68 -15.63 9.67
C SER A 73 -3.46 -15.09 8.92
N ALA A 74 -3.67 -14.34 7.83
CA ALA A 74 -2.60 -13.76 7.02
C ALA A 74 -1.78 -12.73 7.82
N THR A 75 -0.57 -13.12 8.25
CA THR A 75 0.26 -12.30 9.15
C THR A 75 0.66 -10.94 8.56
N ASP A 76 0.86 -10.87 7.25
CA ASP A 76 1.16 -9.63 6.53
C ASP A 76 -0.02 -8.64 6.54
N ILE A 77 -1.25 -9.15 6.51
CA ILE A 77 -2.46 -8.32 6.62
C ILE A 77 -2.63 -7.81 8.04
N TRP A 78 -2.54 -8.69 9.04
CA TRP A 78 -2.62 -8.27 10.45
C TRP A 78 -1.53 -7.28 10.85
N ARG A 79 -0.34 -7.40 10.25
CA ARG A 79 0.74 -6.42 10.43
C ARG A 79 0.34 -5.06 9.88
N THR A 80 -0.21 -4.99 8.67
CA THR A 80 -0.70 -3.73 8.09
C THR A 80 -1.81 -3.12 8.94
N LEU A 81 -2.80 -3.91 9.35
CA LEU A 81 -3.86 -3.43 10.25
C LEU A 81 -3.31 -2.88 11.56
N LYS A 82 -2.33 -3.56 12.16
CA LYS A 82 -1.68 -3.09 13.38
C LYS A 82 -0.99 -1.73 13.17
N VAL A 83 -0.25 -1.55 12.07
CA VAL A 83 0.41 -0.27 11.76
C VAL A 83 -0.62 0.85 11.65
N TRP A 84 -1.70 0.64 10.88
CA TRP A 84 -2.77 1.63 10.77
C TRP A 84 -3.42 1.94 12.12
N MET A 85 -3.64 0.94 12.98
CA MET A 85 -4.19 1.16 14.33
C MET A 85 -3.23 1.90 15.26
N ASP A 86 -1.92 1.67 15.15
CA ASP A 86 -0.90 2.33 15.97
C ASP A 86 -0.72 3.82 15.57
N GLU A 87 -0.93 4.13 14.29
CA GLU A 87 -0.76 5.49 13.74
C GLU A 87 -2.07 6.28 13.69
N ALA A 88 -3.23 5.62 13.77
CA ALA A 88 -4.53 6.25 13.76
C ALA A 88 -4.81 7.06 15.04
N SER A 89 -5.58 8.14 14.87
CA SER A 89 -6.24 8.84 15.97
C SER A 89 -7.65 8.26 16.14
N PRO A 90 -7.97 7.54 17.24
CA PRO A 90 -9.26 6.84 17.37
C PRO A 90 -10.51 7.71 17.35
N ALA A 91 -10.37 9.04 17.50
CA ALA A 91 -11.47 10.00 17.49
C ALA A 91 -11.53 10.84 16.21
N ASP A 92 -10.64 10.60 15.25
CA ASP A 92 -10.60 11.32 13.99
C ASP A 92 -11.54 10.65 12.97
N ALA A 93 -12.75 11.21 12.84
CA ALA A 93 -13.73 10.76 11.86
C ALA A 93 -13.37 11.19 10.42
N ASP A 94 -12.43 12.12 10.26
CA ASP A 94 -12.01 12.68 8.98
C ASP A 94 -10.64 12.12 8.52
N GLY A 95 -10.16 11.06 9.18
CA GLY A 95 -8.95 10.35 8.80
C GLY A 95 -9.01 9.76 7.38
N PRO A 96 -7.85 9.45 6.77
CA PRO A 96 -7.81 8.96 5.40
C PRO A 96 -8.50 7.60 5.26
N ALA A 97 -9.07 7.34 4.08
CA ALA A 97 -9.52 6.00 3.73
C ALA A 97 -8.32 5.04 3.67
N LEU A 98 -8.45 3.85 4.24
CA LEU A 98 -7.39 2.84 4.26
C LEU A 98 -7.75 1.70 3.31
N ALA A 99 -6.92 1.49 2.28
CA ALA A 99 -7.15 0.50 1.24
C ALA A 99 -6.02 -0.52 1.19
N LEU A 100 -6.38 -1.79 1.26
CA LEU A 100 -5.46 -2.89 0.99
C LEU A 100 -5.61 -3.31 -0.48
N VAL A 101 -4.55 -3.16 -1.25
CA VAL A 101 -4.47 -3.58 -2.65
C VAL A 101 -3.67 -4.87 -2.73
N THR A 102 -4.26 -5.95 -3.23
CA THR A 102 -3.61 -7.26 -3.25
C THR A 102 -3.94 -8.06 -4.50
N THR A 103 -3.00 -8.89 -4.94
CA THR A 103 -3.22 -9.90 -5.98
C THR A 103 -3.71 -11.24 -5.43
N ALA A 104 -3.89 -11.34 -4.10
CA ALA A 104 -4.42 -12.53 -3.42
C ALA A 104 -5.94 -12.64 -3.61
N ASP A 105 -6.41 -13.86 -3.86
CA ASP A 105 -7.86 -14.14 -3.94
C ASP A 105 -8.43 -14.44 -2.55
N HIS A 106 -9.67 -14.01 -2.30
CA HIS A 106 -10.47 -14.44 -1.15
C HIS A 106 -11.31 -15.67 -1.57
N ARG A 107 -11.02 -16.84 -1.01
CA ARG A 107 -11.81 -18.07 -1.22
C ARG A 107 -12.32 -18.61 0.10
#